data_AF-A0A7W5IF30-F1
#
_entry.id   AF-A0A7W5IF30-F1
#
_cell.length_a   1.000
_cell.length_b   1.000
_cell.length_c   1.000
_cell.angle_alpha   90.00
_cell.angle_beta   90.00
_cell.angle_gamma   90.00
#
_symmetry.space_group_name_H-M   'P 1'
#
loop_
_entity.id
_entity.type
_entity.pdbx_description
1 polymer ?
#
loop_
_entity_poly.entity_id
_entity_poly.type
_entity_poly.pdbx_seq_one_letter_code
_entity_poly.pdbx_strand_id
1 'polypeptide(L)' 'MKLYIAGPMTGYAELNFPAFHAEAARLRELGFEIVNPAEINADKSAEWLACMREDIKQLVDCDGVALLTG' A
#
# COMPACT_ATOMS: atom_id res chain seq x y z
N MET A 1 -10.23 -12.97 0.18
CA MET A 1 -10.33 -11.81 -0.73
C MET A 1 -9.12 -10.95 -0.46
N LYS A 2 -8.32 -10.73 -1.50
CA LYS A 2 -7.04 -10.05 -1.46
C LYS A 2 -7.22 -8.62 -1.95
N LEU A 3 -6.84 -7.65 -1.14
CA LEU A 3 -7.01 -6.23 -1.45
C LEU A 3 -5.66 -5.52 -1.44
N TYR A 4 -5.49 -4.61 -2.39
CA TYR A 4 -4.37 -3.69 -2.43
C TYR A 4 -4.75 -2.37 -1.75
N ILE A 5 -3.95 -1.87 -0.80
CA ILE A 5 -4.17 -0.55 -0.21
C ILE A 5 -3.54 0.52 -1.09
N ALA A 6 -4.35 1.51 -1.50
CA ALA A 6 -3.91 2.66 -2.26
C ALA A 6 -4.25 3.96 -1.53
N GLY A 7 -3.41 4.98 -1.67
CA GLY A 7 -3.57 6.27 -1.00
C GLY A 7 -2.45 7.25 -1.36
N PRO A 8 -2.58 8.53 -0.98
CA PRO A 8 -1.53 9.50 -1.24
C PRO A 8 -0.30 9.23 -0.34
N MET A 9 0.89 9.36 -0.93
CA MET A 9 2.18 9.20 -0.24
C MET A 9 3.08 10.42 -0.42
N THR A 10 3.31 10.86 -1.67
CA THR A 10 4.17 12.00 -1.98
C THR A 10 3.65 13.29 -1.34
N GLY A 11 4.53 14.00 -0.63
CA GLY A 11 4.17 15.24 0.08
C GLY A 11 3.66 15.04 1.51
N TYR A 12 3.46 13.79 1.95
CA TYR A 12 3.13 13.45 3.33
C TYR A 12 4.38 13.14 4.14
N ALA A 13 4.32 13.42 5.46
CA ALA A 13 5.36 12.99 6.37
C ALA A 13 5.52 11.45 6.30
N GLU A 14 6.77 10.98 6.27
CA GLU A 14 7.09 9.55 6.23
C GLU A 14 6.42 8.79 5.07
N LEU A 15 6.14 9.48 3.95
CA LEU A 15 5.41 8.93 2.80
C LEU A 15 4.06 8.31 3.18
N ASN A 16 3.43 8.81 4.26
CA ASN A 16 2.18 8.30 4.80
C ASN A 16 2.21 6.83 5.28
N PHE A 17 3.41 6.23 5.44
CA PHE A 17 3.55 4.82 5.86
C PHE A 17 2.75 4.46 7.13
N PRO A 18 2.66 5.33 8.17
CA PRO A 18 1.85 5.01 9.35
C PRO A 18 0.37 4.75 9.03
N ALA A 19 -0.24 5.50 8.12
CA ALA A 19 -1.64 5.30 7.73
C ALA A 19 -1.83 4.00 6.95
N PHE A 20 -0.89 3.68 6.05
CA PHE A 20 -0.88 2.42 5.31
C PHE A 20 -0.78 1.21 6.25
N HIS A 21 0.13 1.23 7.22
CA HIS A 21 0.28 0.14 8.18
C HIS A 21 -0.95 0.01 9.11
N ALA A 22 -1.51 1.13 9.56
CA ALA A 22 -2.71 1.11 10.41
C ALA A 22 -3.92 0.50 9.68
N GLU A 23 -4.16 0.90 8.43
CA GLU A 23 -5.27 0.35 7.65
C GLU A 23 -5.02 -1.10 7.25
N ALA A 24 -3.76 -1.46 6.93
CA ALA A 24 -3.39 -2.85 6.67
C ALA A 24 -3.68 -3.74 7.88
N ALA A 25 -3.32 -3.29 9.08
CA ALA A 25 -3.62 -4.03 10.32
C ALA A 25 -5.15 -4.18 10.52
N ARG A 26 -5.90 -3.07 10.40
CA ARG A 26 -7.36 -3.08 10.55
C ARG A 26 -8.06 -4.03 9.57
N LEU A 27 -7.68 -4.00 8.29
CA LEU A 27 -8.29 -4.87 7.29
C LEU A 27 -7.86 -6.33 7.44
N ARG A 28 -6.63 -6.61 7.88
CA ARG A 28 -6.19 -7.96 8.23
C ARG A 28 -6.97 -8.51 9.41
N GLU A 29 -7.27 -7.71 10.43
CA GLU A 29 -8.14 -8.08 11.56
C GLU A 29 -9.57 -8.42 11.13
N LEU A 30 -10.06 -7.81 10.04
CA LEU A 30 -11.35 -8.12 9.43
C LEU A 30 -11.32 -9.38 8.53
N GLY A 31 -10.17 -10.03 8.38
CA GLY A 31 -10.01 -11.27 7.63
C GLY A 31 -9.67 -11.09 6.14
N PHE A 32 -9.26 -9.88 5.72
CA PHE A 32 -8.77 -9.66 4.35
C PHE A 32 -7.27 -9.94 4.24
N GLU A 33 -6.85 -10.43 3.07
CA GLU A 33 -5.44 -10.50 2.71
C GLU A 33 -5.02 -9.15 2.14
N ILE A 34 -4.04 -8.50 2.75
CA ILE A 34 -3.69 -7.13 2.39
C ILE A 34 -2.29 -7.03 1.81
N VAL A 35 -2.24 -6.49 0.58
CA VAL A 35 -1.03 -6.02 -0.09
C VAL A 35 -0.86 -4.53 0.20
N ASN A 36 0.28 -4.17 0.78
CA ASN A 36 0.57 -2.81 1.22
C ASN A 36 1.85 -2.28 0.56
N PRO A 37 1.77 -1.22 -0.28
CA PRO A 37 2.95 -0.63 -0.92
C PRO A 37 4.00 -0.11 0.06
N ALA A 38 3.62 0.30 1.29
CA ALA A 38 4.57 0.71 2.32
C ALA A 38 5.43 -0.47 2.85
N GLU A 39 4.93 -1.70 2.73
CA GLU A 39 5.69 -2.92 3.09
C GLU A 39 6.55 -3.42 1.94
N ILE A 40 6.10 -3.22 0.70
CA ILE A 40 6.80 -3.60 -0.52
C ILE A 40 7.99 -2.67 -0.79
N ASN A 41 7.73 -1.36 -0.71
CA ASN A 41 8.71 -0.30 -0.97
C ASN A 41 9.16 0.33 0.36
N ALA A 42 9.65 -0.50 1.28
CA ALA A 42 10.11 -0.03 2.59
C ALA A 42 11.33 0.91 2.50
N ASP A 43 12.11 0.82 1.41
CA ASP A 43 13.20 1.75 1.12
C ASP A 43 12.67 3.06 0.56
N LYS A 44 12.70 4.11 1.39
CA LYS A 44 12.27 5.46 1.04
C LYS A 44 13.16 6.14 0.00
N SER A 45 14.36 5.60 -0.27
CA SER A 45 15.29 6.12 -1.28
C SER A 45 15.08 5.49 -2.67
N ALA A 46 14.22 4.48 -2.78
CA ALA A 46 13.95 3.81 -4.03
C ALA A 46 13.34 4.77 -5.07
N GLU A 47 13.75 4.60 -6.33
CA GLU A 47 13.25 5.42 -7.43
C GLU A 47 11.74 5.20 -7.62
N TRP A 48 11.01 6.30 -7.80
CA TRP A 48 9.55 6.27 -7.93
C TRP A 48 9.05 5.28 -8.99
N LEU A 49 9.67 5.26 -10.18
CA LEU A 49 9.29 4.33 -11.26
C LEU A 49 9.53 2.86 -10.91
N ALA A 50 10.55 2.56 -10.09
CA ALA A 50 10.82 1.21 -9.64
C ALA A 50 9.75 0.76 -8.63
N CYS A 51 9.40 1.62 -7.67
CA CYS A 51 8.31 1.36 -6.72
C CYS A 51 6.98 1.11 -7.45
N MET A 52 6.61 1.97 -8.41
CA MET A 52 5.38 1.82 -9.18
C MET A 52 5.33 0.54 -10.01
N ARG A 53 6.47 0.12 -10.56
CA ARG A 53 6.54 -1.14 -11.32
C ARG A 53 6.24 -2.35 -10.43
N GLU A 54 6.74 -2.35 -9.19
CA GLU A 54 6.51 -3.44 -8.26
C GLU A 54 5.08 -3.42 -7.70
N ASP A 55 4.58 -2.23 -7.37
CA ASP A 55 3.21 -2.04 -6.89
C ASP A 55 2.17 -2.49 -7.91
N ILE A 56 2.34 -2.12 -9.19
CA ILE A 56 1.41 -2.52 -10.26
C ILE A 56 1.37 -4.05 -10.41
N LYS A 57 2.51 -4.74 -10.31
CA LYS A 57 2.53 -6.21 -10.41
C LYS A 57 1.73 -6.85 -9.28
N GLN A 58 1.83 -6.34 -8.05
CA GLN A 58 1.07 -6.92 -6.94
C GLN A 58 -0.40 -6.53 -6.96
N LEU A 59 -0.71 -5.32 -7.44
CA LEU A 59 -2.07 -4.83 -7.61
C LEU A 59 -2.87 -5.71 -8.57
N VAL A 60 -2.29 -6.14 -9.69
CA VAL A 60 -3.02 -6.97 -10.68
C VAL A 60 -3.36 -8.37 -10.17
N ASP A 61 -2.69 -8.83 -9.11
CA ASP A 61 -2.98 -10.10 -8.44
C ASP A 61 -4.00 -9.96 -7.30
N CYS A 62 -4.61 -8.78 -7.12
CA CYS A 62 -5.60 -8.53 -6.07
C CYS A 62 -7.04 -8.53 -6.62
N ASP A 63 -7.98 -8.89 -5.77
CA ASP A 63 -9.43 -8.91 -6.09
C ASP A 63 -10.04 -7.50 -6.07
N GLY A 64 -9.39 -6.53 -5.43
CA GLY A 64 -9.88 -5.16 -5.32
C GLY A 64 -8.90 -4.20 -4.65
N VAL A 65 -9.34 -2.94 -4.52
CA VAL A 65 -8.53 -1.85 -3.95
C VAL A 65 -9.24 -1.26 -2.73
N ALA A 66 -8.52 -1.16 -1.62
CA ALA A 66 -8.92 -0.39 -0.45
C ALA A 66 -8.28 1.00 -0.53
N LEU A 67 -9.09 2.04 -0.63
CA LEU A 67 -8.62 3.43 -0.76
C LEU A 67 -8.55 4.11 0.60
N LEU A 68 -7.37 4.59 0.96
CA LEU A 68 -7.20 5.55 2.05
C LEU A 68 -7.78 6.90 1.64
N THR A 69 -8.44 7.55 2.59
CA THR A 69 -8.84 8.94 2.43
C THR A 69 -7.61 9.85 2.44
N GLY A 70 -7.63 10.88 1.59
CA GLY A 70 -6.51 11.75 1.29
C GLY A 70 -6.95 13.16 0.97
#